data_AF-A0A349TXB2-F1
#
_entry.id   AF-A0A349TXB2-F1
#
_cell.length_a   1.000
_cell.length_b   1.000
_cell.length_c   1.000
_cell.angle_alpha   90.00
_cell.angle_beta   90.00
_cell.angle_gamma   90.00
#
_symmetry.space_group_name_H-M   'P 1'
#
loop_
_entity.id
_entity.type
_entity.pdbx_description
1 polymer ?
#
loop_
_entity_poly.entity_id
_entity_poly.type
_entity_poly.pdbx_seq_one_letter_code
_entity_poly.pdbx_strand_id
1 'polypeptide(L)'
;MIDWASFRLRLPLGFDHIIFCGRATFSDCDGVVEKECLRWQSVTGSYDARVSVRVYGGYLDFSGCPIKFLQGHNLFGSDDLHGLIADCLLKIQDHIPGLEGVFNRDDLHNRDDGWLVRAHELPAPMGVSGEWVCNLQLSRVDCTRMLLLPSRSDALSFVRTLVDSGVMKYRGRASVTGGTAYYGKESRRSALKVYAKGPEYEYHAGKSANCLVKPELLAYCDAAVRFEAVYRGMELKRLGKHHLLAWNLETVNQLLDIQMEKINLSENVRLSSVDEAKIPKWLRGTYRHWENGEDLMELMSRRTWYRHRKALFEFGVDIAATKPRERQSSDVMAVKRVLDGRWMDVPDWARGTPLYHEPKTA
;
A
#
# COMPACT_ATOMS: atom_id res chain seq x y z
N MET A 1 4.93 0.70 8.86
CA MET A 1 3.65 1.14 9.47
C MET A 1 2.45 0.86 8.56
N ILE A 2 1.26 0.71 9.13
CA ILE A 2 0.01 0.50 8.37
C ILE A 2 -0.66 1.83 8.03
N ASP A 3 -0.76 2.16 6.74
CA ASP A 3 -1.35 3.42 6.27
C ASP A 3 -2.85 3.29 5.95
N TRP A 4 -3.32 2.11 5.56
CA TRP A 4 -4.73 1.88 5.29
C TRP A 4 -5.11 0.47 5.67
N ALA A 5 -6.31 0.29 6.23
CA ALA A 5 -6.93 -1.00 6.42
C ALA A 5 -8.41 -0.92 6.02
N SER A 6 -8.87 -1.95 5.30
CA SER A 6 -10.28 -2.20 5.07
C SER A 6 -10.59 -3.63 5.48
N PHE A 7 -11.63 -3.83 6.28
CA PHE A 7 -11.99 -5.15 6.78
C PHE A 7 -13.49 -5.30 7.01
N ARG A 8 -13.90 -6.56 7.13
CA ARG A 8 -15.21 -6.97 7.58
C ARG A 8 -15.06 -7.78 8.85
N LEU A 9 -15.76 -7.38 9.90
CA LEU A 9 -15.86 -8.05 11.18
C LEU A 9 -17.27 -8.63 11.33
N ARG A 10 -17.40 -9.89 11.75
CA ARG A 10 -18.69 -10.44 12.17
C ARG A 10 -18.95 -10.03 13.62
N LEU A 11 -20.11 -9.45 13.85
CA LEU A 11 -20.54 -9.03 15.19
C LEU A 11 -21.14 -10.21 15.97
N PRO A 12 -21.26 -10.09 17.31
CA PRO A 12 -21.89 -11.12 18.13
C PRO A 12 -23.26 -11.57 17.62
N LEU A 13 -23.61 -12.82 17.89
CA LEU A 13 -24.91 -13.37 17.50
C LEU A 13 -26.05 -12.55 18.14
N GLY A 14 -27.08 -12.24 17.35
CA GLY A 14 -28.22 -11.44 17.80
C GLY A 14 -28.01 -9.93 17.70
N PHE A 15 -26.83 -9.45 17.28
CA PHE A 15 -26.63 -8.03 16.98
C PHE A 15 -27.43 -7.62 15.73
N ASP A 16 -28.48 -6.82 15.91
CA ASP A 16 -29.46 -6.46 14.87
C ASP A 16 -29.43 -4.97 14.49
N HIS A 17 -28.59 -4.15 15.14
CA HIS A 17 -28.46 -2.74 14.79
C HIS A 17 -27.89 -2.57 13.37
N ILE A 18 -28.52 -1.68 12.61
CA ILE A 18 -28.12 -1.32 11.25
C ILE A 18 -27.62 0.13 11.26
N ILE A 19 -26.36 0.33 10.90
CA ILE A 19 -25.67 1.63 10.98
C ILE A 19 -25.10 2.00 9.61
N PHE A 20 -25.62 3.05 8.98
CA PHE A 20 -25.21 3.52 7.65
C PHE A 20 -25.65 4.97 7.40
N CYS A 21 -25.03 5.65 6.44
CA CYS A 21 -25.33 7.06 6.11
C CYS A 21 -26.19 7.19 4.83
N GLY A 22 -27.35 6.55 4.83
CA GLY A 22 -28.30 6.56 3.70
C GLY A 22 -28.05 5.49 2.63
N ARG A 23 -28.92 5.43 1.62
CA ARG A 23 -28.89 4.38 0.59
C ARG A 23 -28.59 4.97 -0.78
N ALA A 24 -27.84 4.23 -1.59
CA ALA A 24 -27.64 4.53 -3.00
C ALA A 24 -28.42 3.48 -3.80
N THR A 25 -29.42 3.95 -4.52
CA THR A 25 -30.28 3.11 -5.36
C THR A 25 -29.87 3.29 -6.80
N PHE A 26 -29.66 2.18 -7.50
CA PHE A 26 -29.42 2.13 -8.93
C PHE A 26 -30.69 1.56 -9.54
N SER A 27 -31.29 2.31 -10.44
CA SER A 27 -32.48 1.91 -11.19
C SER A 27 -32.19 1.94 -12.68
N ASP A 28 -32.95 1.16 -13.43
CA ASP A 28 -32.95 1.21 -14.89
C ASP A 28 -33.65 2.49 -15.41
N CYS A 29 -33.79 2.59 -16.73
CA CYS A 29 -34.47 3.72 -17.38
C CYS A 29 -35.97 3.79 -17.08
N ASP A 30 -36.58 2.70 -16.62
CA ASP A 30 -38.00 2.60 -16.31
C ASP A 30 -38.28 2.83 -14.81
N GLY A 31 -37.23 3.10 -14.02
CA GLY A 31 -37.32 3.38 -12.59
C GLY A 31 -37.38 2.14 -11.71
N VAL A 32 -37.18 0.95 -12.27
CA VAL A 32 -37.11 -0.30 -11.49
C VAL A 32 -35.77 -0.36 -10.78
N VAL A 33 -35.80 -0.57 -9.46
CA VAL A 33 -34.59 -0.67 -8.64
C VAL A 33 -33.87 -1.98 -8.93
N GLU A 34 -32.69 -1.89 -9.55
CA GLU A 34 -31.82 -3.04 -9.82
C GLU A 34 -30.92 -3.37 -8.63
N LYS A 35 -30.47 -2.35 -7.91
CA LYS A 35 -29.50 -2.51 -6.82
C LYS A 35 -29.63 -1.42 -5.76
N GLU A 36 -29.61 -1.82 -4.51
CA GLU A 36 -29.53 -0.90 -3.37
C GLU A 36 -28.21 -1.14 -2.61
N CYS A 37 -27.45 -0.08 -2.36
CA CYS A 37 -26.20 -0.10 -1.60
C CYS A 37 -26.31 0.78 -0.36
N LEU A 38 -26.04 0.23 0.82
CA LEU A 38 -25.89 1.02 2.05
C LEU A 38 -24.62 1.88 1.97
N ARG A 39 -24.76 3.20 2.20
CA ARG A 39 -23.65 4.14 2.20
C ARG A 39 -22.89 4.08 3.53
N TRP A 40 -21.58 4.23 3.44
CA TRP A 40 -20.70 4.29 4.61
C TRP A 40 -21.01 5.52 5.48
N GLN A 41 -21.07 5.32 6.79
CA GLN A 41 -21.04 6.39 7.77
C GLN A 41 -19.59 6.80 8.02
N SER A 42 -19.33 8.10 7.99
CA SER A 42 -18.02 8.64 8.37
C SER A 42 -17.95 8.81 9.88
N VAL A 43 -16.92 8.26 10.51
CA VAL A 43 -16.60 8.47 11.93
C VAL A 43 -15.39 9.39 12.01
N THR A 44 -15.53 10.46 12.79
CA THR A 44 -14.46 11.45 13.00
C THR A 44 -13.61 11.01 14.19
N GLY A 45 -12.30 10.90 13.98
CA GLY A 45 -11.31 10.58 14.99
C GLY A 45 -10.48 11.78 15.39
N SER A 46 -9.22 11.55 15.73
CA SER A 46 -8.31 12.61 16.15
C SER A 46 -8.05 13.58 14.99
N TYR A 47 -8.07 14.89 15.29
CA TYR A 47 -7.76 15.94 14.32
C TYR A 47 -8.58 15.84 13.02
N ASP A 48 -9.87 15.53 13.15
CA ASP A 48 -10.84 15.28 12.07
C ASP A 48 -10.45 14.21 11.04
N ALA A 49 -9.52 13.33 11.38
CA ALA A 49 -9.25 12.15 10.58
C ALA A 49 -10.51 11.27 10.51
N ARG A 50 -10.94 10.91 9.30
CA ARG A 50 -12.17 10.14 9.10
C ARG A 50 -11.88 8.71 8.68
N VAL A 51 -12.62 7.79 9.28
CA VAL A 51 -12.75 6.40 8.81
C VAL A 51 -14.19 6.17 8.39
N SER A 52 -14.39 5.23 7.49
CA SER A 52 -15.70 4.84 7.00
C SER A 52 -16.13 3.54 7.66
N VAL A 53 -17.31 3.53 8.27
CA VAL A 53 -17.90 2.37 8.92
C VAL A 53 -19.31 2.13 8.35
N ARG A 54 -19.74 0.87 8.31
CA ARG A 54 -21.15 0.51 8.16
C ARG A 54 -21.42 -0.79 8.88
N VAL A 55 -22.62 -0.93 9.44
CA VAL A 55 -23.06 -2.15 10.11
C VAL A 55 -24.35 -2.63 9.47
N TYR A 56 -24.34 -3.88 8.99
CA TYR A 56 -25.53 -4.51 8.41
C TYR A 56 -25.38 -6.03 8.34
N GLY A 57 -26.49 -6.75 8.48
CA GLY A 57 -26.53 -8.21 8.35
C GLY A 57 -25.62 -8.94 9.35
N GLY A 58 -25.42 -8.38 10.54
CA GLY A 58 -24.52 -8.92 11.57
C GLY A 58 -23.03 -8.69 11.31
N TYR A 59 -22.67 -7.76 10.42
CA TYR A 59 -21.27 -7.41 10.12
C TYR A 59 -21.00 -5.92 10.27
N LEU A 60 -19.82 -5.59 10.80
CA LEU A 60 -19.22 -4.27 10.69
C LEU A 60 -18.20 -4.28 9.56
N ASP A 61 -18.38 -3.39 8.59
CA ASP A 61 -17.33 -3.07 7.63
C ASP A 61 -16.61 -1.80 8.06
N PHE A 62 -15.28 -1.82 7.99
CA PHE A 62 -14.39 -0.70 8.26
C PHE A 62 -13.53 -0.41 7.03
N SER A 63 -13.25 0.87 6.78
CA SER A 63 -12.26 1.29 5.81
C SER A 63 -11.67 2.65 6.15
N GLY A 64 -10.36 2.74 6.27
CA GLY A 64 -9.67 4.02 6.51
C GLY A 64 -8.22 3.84 6.92
N CYS A 65 -7.59 4.93 7.37
CA CYS A 65 -6.23 4.95 7.90
C CYS A 65 -6.26 4.84 9.44
N PRO A 66 -5.93 3.67 10.04
CA PRO A 66 -6.05 3.45 11.49
C PRO A 66 -5.22 4.44 12.31
N ILE A 67 -3.95 4.60 11.96
CA ILE A 67 -3.02 5.51 12.64
C ILE A 67 -3.48 6.97 12.55
N LYS A 68 -3.96 7.43 11.39
CA LYS A 68 -4.41 8.82 11.25
C LYS A 68 -5.66 9.05 12.08
N PHE A 69 -6.55 8.06 12.16
CA PHE A 69 -7.73 8.09 13.02
C PHE A 69 -7.39 8.16 14.53
N LEU A 70 -6.32 7.48 14.94
CA LEU A 70 -5.89 7.40 16.34
C LEU A 70 -5.05 8.63 16.78
N GLN A 71 -4.07 9.06 15.99
CA GLN A 71 -3.12 10.15 16.34
C GLN A 71 -3.15 11.39 15.42
N GLY A 72 -3.93 11.41 14.33
CA GLY A 72 -4.13 12.59 13.46
C GLY A 72 -3.24 12.71 12.22
N HIS A 73 -2.16 11.94 12.13
CA HIS A 73 -1.28 11.93 10.96
C HIS A 73 -0.79 10.51 10.66
N ASN A 74 -0.18 10.33 9.49
CA ASN A 74 0.35 9.05 9.03
C ASN A 74 1.84 9.11 8.73
N LEU A 75 2.60 9.98 9.40
CA LEU A 75 4.04 10.15 9.13
C LEU A 75 4.88 9.00 9.66
N PHE A 76 4.55 8.50 10.85
CA PHE A 76 5.12 7.34 11.51
C PHE A 76 3.99 6.66 12.30
N GLY A 77 4.17 5.41 12.72
CA GLY A 77 3.13 4.64 13.39
C GLY A 77 3.53 3.18 13.60
N SER A 78 2.65 2.42 14.25
CA SER A 78 2.90 1.01 14.56
C SER A 78 2.74 0.07 13.35
N ASP A 79 3.44 -1.07 13.41
CA ASP A 79 3.25 -2.25 12.55
C ASP A 79 2.28 -3.27 13.18
N ASP A 80 1.87 -3.07 14.43
CA ASP A 80 0.91 -3.92 15.13
C ASP A 80 -0.51 -3.71 14.59
N LEU A 81 -0.87 -4.50 13.57
CA LEU A 81 -2.21 -4.47 12.98
C LEU A 81 -3.31 -4.88 13.97
N HIS A 82 -3.00 -5.79 14.92
CA HIS A 82 -3.98 -6.28 15.89
C HIS A 82 -4.35 -5.17 16.86
N GLY A 83 -3.34 -4.57 17.51
CA GLY A 83 -3.56 -3.46 18.43
C GLY A 83 -4.20 -2.24 17.75
N LEU A 84 -3.77 -1.89 16.53
CA LEU A 84 -4.37 -0.78 15.79
C LEU A 84 -5.86 -1.00 15.47
N ILE A 85 -6.24 -2.21 15.09
CA ILE A 85 -7.65 -2.55 14.82
C ILE A 85 -8.46 -2.52 16.11
N ALA A 86 -7.96 -3.13 17.19
CA ALA A 86 -8.64 -3.13 18.49
C ALA A 86 -8.88 -1.69 18.99
N ASP A 87 -7.85 -0.83 18.95
CA ASP A 87 -7.96 0.56 19.36
C ASP A 87 -8.91 1.38 18.47
N CYS A 88 -8.93 1.12 17.16
CA CYS A 88 -9.90 1.75 16.26
C CYS A 88 -11.33 1.37 16.60
N LEU A 89 -11.59 0.09 16.90
CA LEU A 89 -12.93 -0.41 17.19
C LEU A 89 -13.42 0.11 18.54
N LEU A 90 -12.57 0.10 19.57
CA LEU A 90 -12.86 0.76 20.85
C LEU A 90 -13.19 2.25 20.68
N LYS A 91 -12.45 2.95 19.82
CA LYS A 91 -12.77 4.36 19.55
C LYS A 91 -14.05 4.53 18.73
N ILE A 92 -14.37 3.61 17.81
CA ILE A 92 -15.59 3.67 17.01
C ILE A 92 -16.84 3.49 17.89
N GLN A 93 -16.83 2.54 18.83
CA GLN A 93 -18.00 2.35 19.71
C GLN A 93 -18.32 3.60 20.52
N ASP A 94 -17.31 4.38 20.94
CA ASP A 94 -17.52 5.63 21.67
C ASP A 94 -18.20 6.72 20.83
N HIS A 95 -18.19 6.58 19.49
CA HIS A 95 -18.69 7.59 18.55
C HIS A 95 -19.95 7.17 17.78
N ILE A 96 -20.31 5.89 17.80
CA ILE A 96 -21.47 5.35 17.07
C ILE A 96 -22.49 4.81 18.08
N PRO A 97 -23.67 5.46 18.20
CA PRO A 97 -24.76 4.93 18.99
C PRO A 97 -25.19 3.54 18.54
N GLY A 98 -25.39 2.62 19.49
CA GLY A 98 -25.71 1.22 19.27
C GLY A 98 -24.51 0.28 19.19
N LEU A 99 -23.27 0.79 19.30
CA LEU A 99 -22.06 -0.03 19.42
C LEU A 99 -21.45 -0.01 20.83
N GLU A 100 -22.10 0.63 21.80
CA GLU A 100 -21.58 0.77 23.16
C GLU A 100 -21.37 -0.60 23.81
N GLY A 101 -20.13 -0.85 24.28
CA GLY A 101 -19.76 -2.10 24.95
C GLY A 101 -19.70 -3.32 24.04
N VAL A 102 -19.84 -3.16 22.72
CA VAL A 102 -19.74 -4.26 21.75
C VAL A 102 -18.30 -4.73 21.58
N PHE A 103 -17.32 -3.84 21.78
CA PHE A 103 -15.91 -4.15 21.59
C PHE A 103 -15.13 -4.06 22.90
N ASN A 104 -14.33 -5.10 23.14
CA ASN A 104 -13.29 -5.15 24.15
C ASN A 104 -11.94 -5.46 23.48
N ARG A 105 -10.84 -5.04 24.11
CA ARG A 105 -9.47 -5.27 23.62
C ARG A 105 -9.17 -6.77 23.48
N ASP A 106 -9.65 -7.58 24.42
CA ASP A 106 -9.34 -9.01 24.47
C ASP A 106 -10.21 -9.85 23.51
N ASP A 107 -11.23 -9.24 22.88
CA ASP A 107 -12.17 -9.95 22.03
C ASP A 107 -11.49 -10.71 20.90
N LEU A 108 -10.41 -10.16 20.33
CA LEU A 108 -9.70 -10.80 19.23
C LEU A 108 -9.12 -12.18 19.59
N HIS A 109 -8.80 -12.39 20.86
CA HIS A 109 -8.16 -13.62 21.36
C HIS A 109 -9.09 -14.49 22.21
N ASN A 110 -10.30 -14.01 22.53
CA ASN A 110 -11.29 -14.76 23.29
C ASN A 110 -12.06 -15.77 22.39
N ARG A 111 -12.24 -17.00 22.89
CA ARG A 111 -12.86 -18.14 22.19
C ARG A 111 -14.35 -18.32 22.47
N ASP A 112 -14.81 -17.87 23.64
CA ASP A 112 -16.19 -18.12 24.09
C ASP A 112 -17.08 -16.89 23.91
N ASP A 113 -16.52 -15.67 24.02
CA ASP A 113 -17.23 -14.39 23.85
C ASP A 113 -16.54 -13.41 22.86
N GLY A 114 -15.48 -13.87 22.19
CA GLY A 114 -14.64 -13.07 21.30
C GLY A 114 -14.88 -13.27 19.81
N TRP A 115 -13.90 -12.90 19.00
CA TRP A 115 -13.98 -12.87 17.53
C TRP A 115 -13.28 -14.06 16.88
N LEU A 116 -12.84 -15.02 17.68
CA LEU A 116 -12.48 -16.35 17.21
C LEU A 116 -13.75 -17.17 17.01
N VAL A 117 -13.94 -17.67 15.80
CA VAL A 117 -15.04 -18.59 15.45
C VAL A 117 -14.44 -19.89 14.94
N ARG A 118 -15.20 -20.97 14.97
CA ARG A 118 -14.75 -22.19 14.30
C ARG A 118 -14.77 -21.98 12.78
N ALA A 119 -13.77 -22.47 12.08
CA ALA A 119 -13.65 -22.30 10.63
C ALA A 119 -14.87 -22.79 9.84
N HIS A 120 -15.60 -23.78 10.36
CA HIS A 120 -16.82 -24.32 9.76
C HIS A 120 -18.07 -23.44 9.95
N GLU A 121 -18.02 -22.45 10.85
CA GLU A 121 -19.11 -21.49 11.11
C GLU A 121 -19.03 -20.26 10.18
N LEU A 122 -18.01 -20.17 9.32
CA LEU A 122 -17.88 -19.11 8.31
C LEU A 122 -18.59 -19.50 7.00
N PRO A 123 -19.14 -18.52 6.23
CA PRO A 123 -19.89 -18.77 4.99
C PRO A 123 -19.10 -19.45 3.85
N ALA A 124 -17.78 -19.61 4.03
CA ALA A 124 -16.90 -20.35 3.13
C ALA A 124 -15.86 -21.08 4.00
N PRO A 125 -16.16 -22.31 4.45
CA PRO A 125 -15.23 -23.06 5.29
C PRO A 125 -13.93 -23.26 4.53
N MET A 126 -12.83 -22.67 5.01
CA MET A 126 -11.50 -23.17 4.66
C MET A 126 -11.50 -24.62 5.13
N GLY A 127 -11.18 -25.57 4.23
CA GLY A 127 -11.41 -27.02 4.38
C GLY A 127 -10.67 -27.74 5.51
N VAL A 128 -10.66 -27.15 6.70
CA VAL A 128 -10.06 -27.64 7.94
C VAL A 128 -11.15 -27.53 9.00
N SER A 129 -12.01 -28.55 9.07
CA SER A 129 -13.10 -28.59 10.05
C SER A 129 -12.54 -28.69 11.47
N GLY A 130 -12.61 -27.62 12.25
CA GLY A 130 -12.35 -27.64 13.70
C GLY A 130 -11.40 -26.55 14.24
N GLU A 131 -10.62 -25.89 13.37
CA GLU A 131 -9.70 -24.82 13.81
C GLU A 131 -10.45 -23.54 14.19
N TRP A 132 -9.92 -22.81 15.18
CA TRP A 132 -10.37 -21.46 15.52
C TRP A 132 -9.74 -20.45 14.56
N VAL A 133 -10.55 -19.60 13.96
CA VAL A 133 -10.12 -18.52 13.06
C VAL A 133 -10.76 -17.21 13.47
N CYS A 134 -10.05 -16.10 13.30
CA CYS A 134 -10.64 -14.79 13.49
C CYS A 134 -11.67 -14.52 12.39
N ASN A 135 -12.87 -14.10 12.81
CA ASN A 135 -13.99 -13.74 11.93
C ASN A 135 -13.80 -12.36 11.25
N LEU A 136 -12.66 -11.69 11.49
CA LEU A 136 -12.24 -10.46 10.83
C LEU A 136 -11.46 -10.75 9.55
N GLN A 137 -12.03 -10.33 8.43
CA GLN A 137 -11.48 -10.52 7.09
C GLN A 137 -10.98 -9.19 6.50
N LEU A 138 -9.70 -9.12 6.21
CA LEU A 138 -9.04 -7.99 5.56
C LEU A 138 -9.33 -8.00 4.05
N SER A 139 -9.84 -6.88 3.53
CA SER A 139 -10.12 -6.66 2.11
C SER A 139 -9.13 -5.69 1.46
N ARG A 140 -8.40 -4.90 2.25
CA ARG A 140 -7.26 -4.09 1.82
C ARG A 140 -6.35 -3.79 2.99
N VAL A 141 -5.04 -3.80 2.76
CA VAL A 141 -4.04 -3.24 3.67
C VAL A 141 -2.97 -2.52 2.87
N ASP A 142 -2.63 -1.30 3.26
CA ASP A 142 -1.55 -0.52 2.66
C ASP A 142 -0.38 -0.46 3.65
N CYS A 143 0.73 -1.10 3.30
CA CYS A 143 1.95 -1.16 4.10
C CYS A 143 2.88 -0.03 3.66
N THR A 144 3.48 0.71 4.60
CA THR A 144 4.37 1.84 4.27
C THR A 144 5.67 1.85 5.07
N ARG A 145 6.72 2.36 4.42
CA ARG A 145 7.98 2.80 5.05
C ARG A 145 8.45 4.09 4.40
N MET A 146 9.27 4.84 5.12
CA MET A 146 9.89 6.05 4.59
C MET A 146 11.41 5.96 4.61
N LEU A 147 12.01 6.44 3.54
CA LEU A 147 13.44 6.56 3.37
C LEU A 147 13.80 8.05 3.49
N LEU A 148 14.62 8.39 4.47
CA LEU A 148 15.18 9.73 4.60
C LEU A 148 16.36 9.88 3.64
N LEU A 149 16.34 10.93 2.82
CA LEU A 149 17.47 11.33 1.97
C LEU A 149 18.12 12.63 2.50
N PRO A 150 19.31 13.02 1.99
CA PRO A 150 20.02 14.19 2.50
C PRO A 150 19.26 15.52 2.35
N SER A 151 18.38 15.64 1.35
CA SER A 151 17.59 16.86 1.13
C SER A 151 16.25 16.57 0.44
N ARG A 152 15.33 17.54 0.53
CA ARG A 152 14.07 17.55 -0.25
C ARG A 152 14.32 17.42 -1.76
N SER A 153 15.38 18.05 -2.26
CA SER A 153 15.76 17.96 -3.68
C SER A 153 16.13 16.53 -4.06
N ASP A 154 16.83 15.81 -3.17
CA ASP A 154 17.17 14.40 -3.37
C ASP A 154 15.91 13.52 -3.35
N ALA A 155 14.98 13.76 -2.43
CA ALA A 155 13.69 13.05 -2.37
C ALA A 155 12.88 13.21 -3.66
N LEU A 156 12.78 14.44 -4.19
CA LEU A 156 12.14 14.71 -5.47
C LEU A 156 12.86 14.05 -6.65
N SER A 157 14.20 14.13 -6.64
CA SER A 157 15.03 13.52 -7.70
C SER A 157 14.90 12.01 -7.72
N PHE A 158 14.88 11.37 -6.55
CA PHE A 158 14.69 9.93 -6.40
C PHE A 158 13.37 9.45 -7.04
N VAL A 159 12.26 10.14 -6.75
CA VAL A 159 10.95 9.80 -7.33
C VAL A 159 10.96 10.01 -8.84
N ARG A 160 11.57 11.09 -9.35
CA ARG A 160 11.73 11.32 -10.79
C ARG A 160 12.52 10.20 -11.46
N THR A 161 13.63 9.78 -10.87
CA THR A 161 14.43 8.66 -11.40
C THR A 161 13.63 7.35 -11.46
N LEU A 162 12.80 7.06 -10.45
CA LEU A 162 11.90 5.91 -10.49
C LEU A 162 10.88 5.99 -11.63
N VAL A 163 10.35 7.18 -11.90
CA VAL A 163 9.44 7.41 -13.03
C VAL A 163 10.15 7.19 -14.36
N ASP A 164 11.34 7.76 -14.52
CA ASP A 164 12.05 7.79 -15.79
C ASP A 164 12.68 6.44 -16.16
N SER A 165 13.21 5.72 -15.15
CA SER A 165 14.06 4.54 -15.36
C SER A 165 13.65 3.30 -14.55
N GLY A 166 12.74 3.44 -13.57
CA GLY A 166 12.31 2.32 -12.74
C GLY A 166 11.32 1.42 -13.47
N VAL A 167 11.67 0.14 -13.62
CA VAL A 167 10.83 -0.90 -14.22
C VAL A 167 10.49 -1.96 -13.19
N MET A 168 9.21 -2.16 -12.92
CA MET A 168 8.77 -3.21 -12.01
C MET A 168 8.46 -4.52 -12.76
N LYS A 169 8.99 -5.62 -12.24
CA LYS A 169 8.77 -6.98 -12.76
C LYS A 169 7.27 -7.25 -12.96
N TYR A 170 6.89 -7.69 -14.16
CA TYR A 170 5.51 -7.97 -14.60
C TYR A 170 4.55 -6.77 -14.65
N ARG A 171 4.99 -5.55 -14.32
CA ARG A 171 4.15 -4.33 -14.34
C ARG A 171 4.65 -3.28 -15.31
N GLY A 172 5.95 -3.27 -15.64
CA GLY A 172 6.56 -2.28 -16.51
C GLY A 172 6.90 -0.98 -15.78
N ARG A 173 6.91 0.13 -16.53
CA ARG A 173 7.25 1.47 -16.02
C ARG A 173 6.19 2.04 -15.08
N ALA A 174 6.59 2.99 -14.25
CA ALA A 174 5.65 3.73 -13.41
C ALA A 174 4.75 4.65 -14.24
N SER A 175 3.51 4.82 -13.80
CA SER A 175 2.67 5.95 -14.21
C SER A 175 2.75 7.08 -13.17
N VAL A 176 2.56 8.32 -13.60
CA VAL A 176 2.64 9.50 -12.71
C VAL A 176 1.26 10.06 -12.45
N THR A 177 0.94 10.38 -11.20
CA THR A 177 -0.24 11.18 -10.85
C THR A 177 0.09 12.02 -9.62
N GLY A 178 -0.02 13.35 -9.71
CA GLY A 178 0.21 14.25 -8.57
C GLY A 178 1.59 14.12 -7.94
N GLY A 179 2.65 13.93 -8.73
CA GLY A 179 4.02 13.76 -8.22
C GLY A 179 4.32 12.39 -7.59
N THR A 180 3.39 11.44 -7.67
CA THR A 180 3.57 10.06 -7.20
C THR A 180 3.85 9.11 -8.37
N ALA A 181 4.86 8.26 -8.22
CA ALA A 181 5.15 7.14 -9.10
C ALA A 181 4.29 5.92 -8.71
N TYR A 182 3.51 5.41 -9.64
CA TYR A 182 2.62 4.27 -9.44
C TYR A 182 3.04 3.07 -10.28
N TYR A 183 3.23 1.92 -9.63
CA TYR A 183 3.31 0.63 -10.30
C TYR A 183 2.03 -0.17 -10.07
N GLY A 184 1.35 -0.56 -11.15
CA GLY A 184 0.11 -1.34 -11.06
C GLY A 184 -1.09 -0.58 -10.48
N LYS A 185 -1.21 0.73 -10.74
CA LYS A 185 -2.29 1.61 -10.24
C LYS A 185 -3.69 0.97 -10.33
N GLU A 186 -4.03 0.46 -11.51
CA GLU A 186 -5.34 -0.15 -11.83
C GLU A 186 -5.46 -1.62 -11.42
N SER A 187 -4.46 -2.15 -10.69
CA SER A 187 -4.49 -3.54 -10.28
C SER A 187 -5.57 -3.79 -9.23
N ARG A 188 -6.34 -4.85 -9.44
CA ARG A 188 -7.26 -5.38 -8.43
C ARG A 188 -6.56 -6.26 -7.37
N ARG A 189 -5.24 -6.48 -7.47
CA ARG A 189 -4.45 -7.33 -6.57
C ARG A 189 -3.50 -6.53 -5.70
N SER A 190 -2.51 -5.87 -6.29
CA SER A 190 -1.54 -5.05 -5.57
C SER A 190 -1.04 -3.88 -6.40
N ALA A 191 -0.65 -2.81 -5.73
CA ALA A 191 0.03 -1.66 -6.35
C ALA A 191 1.17 -1.19 -5.43
N LEU A 192 2.14 -0.48 -6.01
CA LEU A 192 3.18 0.23 -5.25
C LEU A 192 3.11 1.71 -5.61
N LYS A 193 3.07 2.58 -4.59
CA LYS A 193 3.18 4.02 -4.75
C LYS A 193 4.50 4.49 -4.15
N VAL A 194 5.18 5.41 -4.84
CA VAL A 194 6.39 6.04 -4.34
C VAL A 194 6.32 7.55 -4.56
N TYR A 195 6.51 8.33 -3.52
CA TYR A 195 6.38 9.80 -3.58
C TYR A 195 7.22 10.51 -2.51
N ALA A 196 7.53 11.79 -2.75
CA ALA A 196 8.18 12.65 -1.77
C ALA A 196 7.13 13.10 -0.74
N LYS A 197 7.33 12.75 0.54
CA LYS A 197 6.31 12.91 1.58
C LYS A 197 6.19 14.35 2.06
N GLY A 198 7.29 15.11 2.16
CA GLY A 198 7.28 16.53 2.57
C GLY A 198 6.33 17.40 1.73
N PRO A 199 6.55 17.50 0.41
CA PRO A 199 5.65 18.25 -0.49
C PRO A 199 4.20 17.76 -0.47
N GLU A 200 3.99 16.45 -0.36
CA GLU A 200 2.64 15.87 -0.24
C GLU A 200 1.95 16.30 1.05
N TYR A 201 2.69 16.30 2.17
CA TYR A 201 2.17 16.66 3.48
C TYR A 201 1.78 18.13 3.54
N GLU A 202 2.65 19.01 3.03
CA GLU A 202 2.38 20.45 2.90
C GLU A 202 1.14 20.74 2.04
N TYR A 203 0.99 20.04 0.92
CA TYR A 203 -0.17 20.18 0.04
C TYR A 203 -1.47 19.81 0.76
N HIS A 204 -1.48 18.71 1.52
CA HIS A 204 -2.65 18.29 2.28
C HIS A 204 -2.92 19.18 3.50
N ALA A 205 -1.86 19.68 4.15
CA ALA A 205 -1.95 20.67 5.20
C ALA A 205 -2.64 21.96 4.73
N GLY A 206 -2.32 22.44 3.53
CA GLY A 206 -2.97 23.62 2.95
C GLY A 206 -4.44 23.42 2.54
N LYS A 207 -4.92 22.17 2.46
CA LYS A 207 -6.28 21.84 2.01
C LYS A 207 -7.25 21.46 3.12
N SER A 208 -6.74 21.07 4.28
CA SER A 208 -7.56 20.61 5.39
C SER A 208 -7.20 21.43 6.63
N ALA A 209 -8.16 22.23 7.11
CA ALA A 209 -8.01 23.04 8.32
C ALA A 209 -7.60 22.22 9.55
N ASN A 210 -7.80 20.89 9.51
CA ASN A 210 -7.59 19.98 10.62
C ASN A 210 -6.41 19.03 10.42
N CYS A 211 -5.61 19.22 9.36
CA CYS A 211 -4.35 18.50 9.24
C CYS A 211 -3.42 18.91 10.41
N LEU A 212 -2.83 17.95 11.11
CA LEU A 212 -1.92 18.25 12.21
C LEU A 212 -0.60 18.81 11.68
N VAL A 213 -0.48 20.12 11.60
CA VAL A 213 0.75 20.79 11.15
C VAL A 213 1.57 21.22 12.36
N LYS A 214 2.72 20.59 12.54
CA LYS A 214 3.73 20.99 13.55
C LYS A 214 5.10 21.12 12.89
N PRO A 215 5.97 22.06 13.34
CA PRO A 215 7.32 22.20 12.80
C PRO A 215 8.13 20.90 12.80
N GLU A 216 8.01 20.10 13.85
CA GLU A 216 8.72 18.83 14.00
C GLU A 216 8.23 17.77 13.00
N LEU A 217 6.93 17.76 12.68
CA LEU A 217 6.34 16.87 11.67
C LEU A 217 6.77 17.26 10.25
N LEU A 218 6.80 18.56 9.97
CA LEU A 218 7.30 19.09 8.69
C LEU A 218 8.78 18.75 8.50
N ALA A 219 9.61 19.05 9.50
CA ALA A 219 11.04 18.75 9.47
C ALA A 219 11.30 17.24 9.31
N TYR A 220 10.50 16.40 9.96
CA TYR A 220 10.64 14.95 9.85
C TYR A 220 10.38 14.42 8.43
N CYS A 221 9.41 14.96 7.70
CA CYS A 221 9.02 14.43 6.38
C CYS A 221 9.62 15.17 5.17
N ASP A 222 10.26 16.33 5.36
CA ASP A 222 10.69 17.21 4.26
C ASP A 222 11.57 16.51 3.21
N ALA A 223 12.58 15.77 3.66
CA ALA A 223 13.50 15.02 2.82
C ALA A 223 13.15 13.51 2.70
N ALA A 224 11.92 13.13 3.05
CA ALA A 224 11.50 11.72 3.07
C ALA A 224 10.84 11.28 1.75
N VAL A 225 11.19 10.09 1.29
CA VAL A 225 10.48 9.35 0.25
C VAL A 225 9.65 8.25 0.89
N ARG A 226 8.35 8.21 0.61
CA ARG A 226 7.46 7.14 1.09
C ARG A 226 7.25 6.08 0.02
N PHE A 227 7.37 4.83 0.45
CA PHE A 227 6.93 3.64 -0.28
C PHE A 227 5.63 3.13 0.33
N GLU A 228 4.64 2.85 -0.50
CA GLU A 228 3.32 2.36 -0.08
C GLU A 228 2.90 1.16 -0.94
N ALA A 229 3.00 -0.04 -0.37
CA ALA A 229 2.51 -1.26 -0.98
C ALA A 229 1.04 -1.48 -0.61
N VAL A 230 0.18 -1.30 -1.60
CA VAL A 230 -1.26 -1.54 -1.52
C VAL A 230 -1.55 -3.00 -1.81
N TYR A 231 -2.09 -3.74 -0.85
CA TYR A 231 -2.56 -5.11 -1.02
C TYR A 231 -4.08 -5.16 -0.93
N ARG A 232 -4.74 -5.68 -1.97
CA ARG A 232 -6.20 -5.81 -2.05
C ARG A 232 -6.62 -7.27 -1.82
N GLY A 233 -7.90 -7.51 -1.56
CA GLY A 233 -8.43 -8.79 -1.10
C GLY A 233 -8.02 -10.01 -1.92
N MET A 234 -7.91 -9.91 -3.25
CA MET A 234 -7.43 -11.04 -4.07
C MET A 234 -5.99 -11.44 -3.78
N GLU A 235 -5.12 -10.46 -3.54
CA GLU A 235 -3.72 -10.72 -3.21
C GLU A 235 -3.56 -11.14 -1.75
N LEU A 236 -4.30 -10.53 -0.82
CA LEU A 236 -4.34 -10.95 0.58
C LEU A 236 -4.78 -12.41 0.73
N LYS A 237 -5.81 -12.83 -0.03
CA LYS A 237 -6.25 -14.24 -0.09
C LYS A 237 -5.16 -15.14 -0.64
N ARG A 238 -4.53 -14.77 -1.76
CA ARG A 238 -3.42 -15.53 -2.37
C ARG A 238 -2.24 -15.74 -1.40
N LEU A 239 -1.96 -14.72 -0.58
CA LEU A 239 -0.86 -14.74 0.40
C LEU A 239 -1.24 -15.38 1.74
N GLY A 240 -2.50 -15.78 1.95
CA GLY A 240 -2.97 -16.24 3.25
C GLY A 240 -3.07 -15.13 4.31
N LYS A 241 -2.94 -13.86 3.93
CA LYS A 241 -2.94 -12.68 4.81
C LYS A 241 -4.30 -11.97 4.90
N HIS A 242 -5.39 -12.66 4.55
CA HIS A 242 -6.74 -12.10 4.57
C HIS A 242 -7.43 -12.25 5.93
N HIS A 243 -6.91 -13.06 6.84
CA HIS A 243 -7.33 -13.11 8.24
C HIS A 243 -6.34 -12.32 9.10
N LEU A 244 -6.85 -11.61 10.10
CA LEU A 244 -6.01 -10.81 11.01
C LEU A 244 -4.95 -11.66 11.75
N LEU A 245 -5.32 -12.87 12.20
CA LEU A 245 -4.38 -13.80 12.87
C LEU A 245 -3.17 -14.20 12.03
N ALA A 246 -3.22 -14.03 10.71
CA ALA A 246 -2.08 -14.30 9.84
C ALA A 246 -1.02 -13.18 9.88
N TRP A 247 -1.27 -12.08 10.59
CA TRP A 247 -0.39 -10.92 10.70
C TRP A 247 0.41 -10.94 11.99
N ASN A 248 1.67 -10.53 11.87
CA ASN A 248 2.60 -10.28 12.97
C ASN A 248 3.36 -8.96 12.70
N LEU A 249 4.20 -8.53 13.64
CA LEU A 249 4.94 -7.26 13.55
C LEU A 249 5.89 -7.18 12.32
N GLU A 250 6.35 -8.32 11.81
CA GLU A 250 7.24 -8.34 10.63
C GLU A 250 6.48 -8.27 9.30
N THR A 251 5.20 -8.64 9.29
CA THR A 251 4.42 -8.83 8.05
C THR A 251 4.37 -7.55 7.22
N VAL A 252 4.28 -6.37 7.85
CA VAL A 252 4.24 -5.09 7.14
C VAL A 252 5.53 -4.86 6.32
N ASN A 253 6.68 -5.09 6.94
CA ASN A 253 7.99 -4.91 6.32
C ASN A 253 8.21 -5.96 5.22
N GLN A 254 7.92 -7.23 5.50
CA GLN A 254 8.00 -8.32 4.53
C GLN A 254 7.16 -8.04 3.26
N LEU A 255 5.92 -7.57 3.45
CA LEU A 255 5.03 -7.23 2.33
C LEU A 255 5.52 -6.03 1.53
N LEU A 256 6.16 -5.04 2.15
CA LEU A 256 6.75 -3.92 1.43
C LEU A 256 7.98 -4.37 0.64
N ASP A 257 8.86 -5.15 1.26
CA ASP A 257 10.10 -5.66 0.65
C ASP A 257 9.77 -6.48 -0.61
N ILE A 258 8.74 -7.35 -0.57
CA ILE A 258 8.23 -8.09 -1.74
C ILE A 258 7.87 -7.16 -2.92
N GLN A 259 7.35 -5.95 -2.69
CA GLN A 259 7.08 -5.02 -3.78
C GLN A 259 8.33 -4.27 -4.22
N MET A 260 9.17 -3.86 -3.26
CA MET A 260 10.40 -3.12 -3.53
C MET A 260 11.41 -3.94 -4.33
N GLU A 261 11.59 -5.22 -4.00
CA GLU A 261 12.46 -6.17 -4.72
C GLU A 261 12.05 -6.38 -6.19
N LYS A 262 10.80 -6.06 -6.55
CA LYS A 262 10.34 -6.15 -7.93
C LYS A 262 10.76 -4.95 -8.77
N ILE A 263 11.19 -3.84 -8.16
CA ILE A 263 11.67 -2.67 -8.89
C ILE A 263 13.11 -2.93 -9.32
N ASN A 264 13.32 -2.97 -10.62
CA ASN A 264 14.63 -2.83 -11.21
C ASN A 264 14.79 -1.38 -11.63
N LEU A 265 15.67 -0.66 -10.95
CA LEU A 265 16.27 0.52 -11.55
C LEU A 265 17.21 -0.02 -12.61
N SER A 266 16.89 0.21 -13.89
CA SER A 266 17.85 -0.11 -14.93
C SER A 266 19.14 0.63 -14.62
N GLU A 267 20.25 -0.08 -14.41
CA GLU A 267 21.60 0.52 -14.36
C GLU A 267 21.93 1.32 -15.64
N ASN A 268 21.08 1.21 -16.67
CA ASN A 268 21.20 1.85 -17.96
C ASN A 268 20.68 3.30 -18.02
N VAL A 269 21.09 4.15 -17.09
CA VAL A 269 21.22 5.60 -17.38
C VAL A 269 22.64 6.13 -17.17
N ARG A 270 23.61 5.33 -16.72
CA ARG A 270 25.04 5.43 -17.11
C ARG A 270 25.87 4.38 -16.36
N LEU A 271 26.63 3.61 -17.15
CA LEU A 271 27.84 2.86 -16.78
C LEU A 271 27.68 1.46 -16.14
N SER A 272 27.05 0.53 -16.86
CA SER A 272 27.66 -0.80 -17.03
C SER A 272 27.26 -1.31 -18.42
N SER A 273 28.25 -1.49 -19.31
CA SER A 273 28.05 -2.34 -20.48
C SER A 273 27.61 -3.69 -19.94
N VAL A 274 26.40 -4.15 -20.23
CA VAL A 274 26.04 -5.54 -19.94
C VAL A 274 27.16 -6.38 -20.55
N ASP A 275 27.85 -7.14 -19.72
CA ASP A 275 28.96 -7.96 -20.19
C ASP A 275 28.37 -8.92 -21.24
N GLU A 276 28.60 -8.61 -22.52
CA GLU A 276 28.04 -9.35 -23.64
C GLU A 276 28.40 -10.83 -23.54
N ALA A 277 29.50 -11.15 -22.84
CA ALA A 277 29.90 -12.52 -22.53
C ALA A 277 28.84 -13.30 -21.73
N LYS A 278 28.09 -12.65 -20.83
CA LYS A 278 27.04 -13.25 -19.99
C LYS A 278 25.73 -13.45 -20.75
N ILE A 279 25.49 -12.69 -21.82
CA ILE A 279 24.32 -12.87 -22.67
C ILE A 279 24.50 -14.14 -23.53
N PRO A 280 23.49 -15.03 -23.62
CA PRO A 280 23.51 -16.18 -24.53
C PRO A 280 23.80 -15.75 -25.97
N LYS A 281 24.67 -16.50 -26.68
CA LYS A 281 25.12 -16.14 -28.06
C LYS A 281 23.99 -15.77 -29.01
N TRP A 282 22.83 -16.43 -28.91
CA TRP A 282 21.67 -16.21 -29.77
C TRP A 282 20.93 -14.88 -29.51
N LEU A 283 21.18 -14.21 -28.38
CA LEU A 283 20.59 -12.91 -28.02
C LEU A 283 21.52 -11.73 -28.27
N ARG A 284 22.83 -11.97 -28.40
CA ARG A 284 23.85 -10.90 -28.53
C ARG A 284 23.62 -9.99 -29.73
N GLY A 285 23.19 -10.55 -30.86
CA GLY A 285 22.83 -9.75 -32.04
C GLY A 285 21.69 -8.77 -31.75
N THR A 286 20.61 -9.24 -31.13
CA THR A 286 19.49 -8.38 -30.72
C THR A 286 19.90 -7.31 -29.71
N TYR A 287 20.75 -7.68 -28.74
CA TYR A 287 21.31 -6.73 -27.79
C TYR A 287 22.10 -5.62 -28.50
N ARG A 288 22.99 -5.95 -29.45
CA ARG A 288 23.77 -4.96 -30.20
C ARG A 288 22.91 -4.02 -31.04
N HIS A 289 21.92 -4.55 -31.77
CA HIS A 289 21.00 -3.71 -32.55
C HIS A 289 20.22 -2.74 -31.65
N TRP A 290 19.76 -3.22 -30.49
CA TRP A 290 19.12 -2.36 -29.50
C TRP A 290 20.08 -1.33 -28.88
N GLU A 291 21.31 -1.74 -28.57
CA GLU A 291 22.35 -0.90 -27.99
C GLU A 291 22.72 0.27 -28.90
N ASN A 292 22.69 0.03 -30.22
CA ASN A 292 22.87 1.00 -31.30
C ASN A 292 21.62 1.85 -31.59
N GLY A 293 20.49 1.57 -30.93
CA GLY A 293 19.24 2.31 -31.11
C GLY A 293 18.50 2.00 -32.42
N GLU A 294 18.73 0.83 -33.00
CA GLU A 294 18.02 0.37 -34.21
C GLU A 294 16.59 -0.11 -33.87
N ASP A 295 15.67 0.02 -34.82
CA ASP A 295 14.30 -0.48 -34.64
C ASP A 295 14.26 -2.00 -34.81
N LEU A 296 14.21 -2.70 -33.68
CA LEU A 296 14.14 -4.15 -33.66
C LEU A 296 12.88 -4.71 -34.32
N MET A 297 11.77 -3.96 -34.37
CA MET A 297 10.52 -4.43 -34.97
C MET A 297 10.59 -4.47 -36.50
N GLU A 298 11.51 -3.73 -37.10
CA GLU A 298 11.84 -3.83 -38.52
C GLU A 298 12.81 -4.99 -38.82
N LEU A 299 13.69 -5.31 -37.87
CA LEU A 299 14.73 -6.33 -38.02
C LEU A 299 14.27 -7.76 -37.71
N MET A 300 13.17 -7.94 -36.98
CA MET A 300 12.67 -9.27 -36.63
C MET A 300 11.15 -9.36 -36.52
N SER A 301 10.62 -10.56 -36.65
CA SER A 301 9.19 -10.81 -36.46
C SER A 301 8.76 -10.44 -35.03
N ARG A 302 7.50 -9.99 -34.89
CA ARG A 302 6.88 -9.68 -33.59
C ARG A 302 7.00 -10.83 -32.58
N ARG A 303 6.89 -12.09 -33.02
CA ARG A 303 7.04 -13.28 -32.17
C ARG A 303 8.47 -13.43 -31.64
N THR A 304 9.46 -13.19 -32.50
CA THR A 304 10.89 -13.18 -32.12
C THR A 304 11.17 -12.07 -31.13
N TRP A 305 10.62 -10.87 -31.37
CA TRP A 305 10.79 -9.72 -30.50
C TRP A 305 10.32 -9.98 -29.07
N TYR A 306 9.09 -10.49 -28.87
CA TYR A 306 8.58 -10.81 -27.52
C TYR A 306 9.40 -11.90 -26.83
N ARG A 307 9.85 -12.92 -27.59
CA ARG A 307 10.72 -13.99 -27.06
C ARG A 307 12.06 -13.43 -26.59
N HIS A 308 12.69 -12.57 -27.41
CA HIS A 308 13.99 -11.98 -27.13
C HIS A 308 13.90 -10.97 -25.99
N ARG A 309 12.85 -10.14 -25.96
CA ARG A 309 12.57 -9.22 -24.85
C ARG A 309 12.46 -9.96 -23.53
N LYS A 310 11.65 -11.04 -23.48
CA LYS A 310 11.49 -11.83 -22.26
C LYS A 310 12.82 -12.39 -21.76
N ALA A 311 13.65 -12.91 -22.67
CA ALA A 311 14.93 -13.52 -22.30
C ALA A 311 15.99 -12.47 -21.92
N LEU A 312 16.07 -11.34 -22.61
CA LEU A 312 16.98 -10.23 -22.27
C LEU A 312 16.59 -9.51 -20.97
N PHE A 313 15.31 -9.56 -20.60
CA PHE A 313 14.83 -9.01 -19.33
C PHE A 313 15.42 -9.72 -18.12
N GLU A 314 15.79 -11.01 -18.24
CA GLU A 314 16.49 -11.76 -17.19
C GLU A 314 17.89 -11.19 -16.91
N PHE A 315 18.47 -10.49 -17.88
CA PHE A 315 19.76 -9.80 -17.78
C PHE A 315 19.58 -8.28 -17.54
N GLY A 316 18.38 -7.82 -17.20
CA GLY A 316 18.09 -6.40 -16.92
C GLY A 316 17.96 -5.51 -18.16
N VAL A 317 17.88 -6.09 -19.37
CA VAL A 317 17.73 -5.35 -20.63
C VAL A 317 16.28 -5.38 -21.10
N ASP A 318 15.59 -4.23 -21.09
CA ASP A 318 14.28 -4.09 -21.72
C ASP A 318 14.42 -3.46 -23.12
N ILE A 319 14.41 -4.30 -24.15
CA ILE A 319 14.51 -3.86 -25.55
C ILE A 319 13.30 -3.06 -26.06
N ALA A 320 12.23 -2.95 -25.27
CA ALA A 320 11.12 -2.03 -25.57
C ALA A 320 11.38 -0.60 -25.09
N ALA A 321 12.40 -0.39 -24.25
CA ALA A 321 12.83 0.93 -23.87
C ALA A 321 13.61 1.54 -25.04
N THR A 322 13.12 2.66 -25.58
CA THR A 322 13.91 3.50 -26.47
C THR A 322 15.07 4.09 -25.65
N LYS A 323 16.32 3.87 -26.08
CA LYS A 323 17.47 4.55 -25.48
C LYS A 323 17.28 6.05 -25.76
N PRO A 324 17.24 6.93 -24.75
CA PRO A 324 17.24 8.36 -25.00
C PRO A 324 18.48 8.69 -25.83
N ARG A 325 18.33 9.30 -27.02
CA ARG A 325 19.45 9.93 -27.73
C ARG A 325 20.18 10.81 -26.72
N GLU A 326 21.50 10.63 -26.63
CA GLU A 326 22.36 11.25 -25.60
C GLU A 326 21.93 12.68 -25.27
N ARG A 327 21.18 12.85 -24.17
CA ARG A 327 21.14 14.13 -23.49
C ARG A 327 22.38 14.18 -22.61
N GLN A 328 23.29 15.06 -22.99
CA GLN A 328 24.42 15.40 -22.14
C GLN A 328 23.91 16.04 -20.84
N SER A 329 24.61 15.70 -19.76
CA SER A 329 24.62 16.30 -18.43
C SER A 329 23.61 15.82 -17.36
N SER A 330 24.20 15.44 -16.22
CA SER A 330 23.67 15.37 -14.83
C SER A 330 22.98 14.11 -14.26
N ASP A 331 22.82 13.01 -14.99
CA ASP A 331 22.05 11.84 -14.48
C ASP A 331 22.81 10.76 -13.67
N VAL A 332 24.13 10.88 -13.48
CA VAL A 332 24.93 9.83 -12.78
C VAL A 332 24.72 9.82 -11.25
N MET A 333 24.12 10.87 -10.69
CA MET A 333 23.98 10.99 -9.24
C MET A 333 22.73 10.29 -8.67
N ALA A 334 21.86 9.70 -9.49
CA ALA A 334 20.57 9.18 -9.01
C ALA A 334 20.62 7.74 -8.45
N VAL A 335 21.52 6.88 -8.96
CA VAL A 335 21.62 5.48 -8.50
C VAL A 335 22.53 5.35 -7.27
N LYS A 336 23.56 6.20 -7.13
CA LYS A 336 24.43 6.23 -5.94
C LYS A 336 23.73 6.71 -4.66
N ARG A 337 22.63 7.46 -4.74
CA ARG A 337 21.96 8.09 -3.59
C ARG A 337 20.94 7.21 -2.83
N VAL A 338 20.68 5.98 -3.29
CA VAL A 338 19.94 4.97 -2.49
C VAL A 338 20.81 4.45 -1.34
N LEU A 339 22.14 4.46 -1.52
CA LEU A 339 23.11 3.96 -0.53
C LEU A 339 23.28 4.88 0.68
N ASP A 340 22.95 6.17 0.54
CA ASP A 340 23.02 7.16 1.63
C ASP A 340 21.68 7.34 2.38
N GLY A 341 20.63 6.64 1.94
CA GLY A 341 19.30 6.75 2.53
C GLY A 341 19.17 5.96 3.84
N ARG A 342 18.52 6.54 4.84
CA ARG A 342 18.21 5.86 6.11
C ARG A 342 16.73 5.55 6.22
N TRP A 343 16.37 4.31 6.51
CA TRP A 343 15.00 3.96 6.86
C TRP A 343 14.57 4.69 8.13
N MET A 344 13.43 5.35 8.05
CA MET A 344 12.89 6.14 9.14
C MET A 344 12.05 5.27 10.07
N ASP A 345 12.10 5.61 11.35
CA ASP A 345 11.33 4.98 12.43
C ASP A 345 10.66 6.08 13.25
N VAL A 346 9.78 5.70 14.18
CA VAL A 346 9.14 6.61 15.13
C VAL A 346 10.23 7.41 15.87
N PRO A 347 10.24 8.74 15.74
CA PRO A 347 11.29 9.57 16.32
C PRO A 347 11.13 9.68 17.84
N ASP A 348 12.26 9.80 18.54
CA ASP A 348 12.28 9.82 20.03
C ASP A 348 11.42 10.94 20.62
N TRP A 349 11.42 12.12 19.98
CA TRP A 349 10.61 13.26 20.40
C TRP A 349 9.10 13.02 20.30
N ALA A 350 8.65 12.02 19.53
CA ALA A 350 7.23 11.67 19.42
C ALA A 350 6.80 10.64 20.47
N ARG A 351 7.72 9.80 20.96
CA ARG A 351 7.41 8.72 21.91
C ARG A 351 6.93 9.30 23.24
N GLY A 352 5.88 8.70 23.81
CA GLY A 352 5.24 9.19 25.04
C GLY A 352 4.45 10.49 24.88
N THR A 353 4.33 11.01 23.65
CA THR A 353 3.50 12.19 23.35
C THR A 353 2.25 11.78 22.58
N PRO A 354 1.20 12.63 22.52
CA PRO A 354 0.03 12.38 21.67
C PRO A 354 0.32 12.28 20.16
N LEU A 355 1.55 12.59 19.72
CA LEU A 355 1.97 12.47 18.32
C LEU A 355 2.27 11.03 17.91
N TYR A 356 2.42 10.10 18.86
CA TYR A 356 2.62 8.69 18.55
C TYR A 356 1.63 7.85 19.33
N HIS A 357 0.73 7.17 18.60
CA HIS A 357 -0.14 6.16 19.17
C HIS A 357 0.58 4.82 19.14
N GLU A 358 1.02 4.37 20.31
CA GLU A 358 1.55 3.03 20.53
C GLU A 358 0.40 2.11 20.96
N PRO A 359 -0.03 1.16 20.10
CA PRO A 359 -1.06 0.21 20.50
C PRO A 359 -0.59 -0.58 21.71
N LYS A 360 -1.46 -0.73 22.71
CA LYS A 360 -1.22 -1.71 23.76
C LYS A 360 -1.47 -3.06 23.12
N THR A 361 -0.41 -3.89 23.00
CA THR A 361 -0.47 -5.21 22.36
C THR A 361 -1.72 -5.96 22.83
N ALA A 362 -2.48 -6.46 21.85
CA ALA A 362 -3.70 -7.24 22.08
C ALA A 362 -3.39 -8.61 22.71
#